data_AF-A0A0Q6WB50-F1
#
_entry.id   AF-A0A0Q6WB50-F1
#
_cell.length_a   1.000
_cell.length_b   1.000
_cell.length_c   1.000
_cell.angle_alpha   90.00
_cell.angle_beta   90.00
_cell.angle_gamma   90.00
#
_symmetry.space_group_name_H-M   'P 1'
#
loop_
_entity.id
_entity.type
_entity.pdbx_description
1 polymer ?
#
loop_
_entity_poly.entity_id
_entity_poly.type
_entity_poly.pdbx_seq_one_letter_code
_entity_poly.pdbx_strand_id
1 'polypeptide(L)'
;MEAPDQRQLPIRLELAPAESGLGFALRALRANGVAFDRGVQWLRLERHRPLAWQDIRQIAWALNVDADHWGGRVVVRDHGGKGWVRLAGQRFRRHIASNRLYAKLCPQCVRERGIVRLSWLLRATVGCPWHGYSLICSCHRCGEGIGWDRPDVDICRCGHPFKANGEAPELESDVMAWLCWLEAAVSPAAPQRPVPAAFRSMPGAIEHLSVDGSFRIVEALGLRAGPNDSVRSALAKCAVPRVLGAAIARGLDRLRFIEANLTEVPSLASVVNQEALIQVARDYAAPVDHTLAWWLLHALRSGIDPGTTRAGLRPKGQLPLFLA
;
A
#
# COMPACT_ATOMS: atom_id res chain seq x y z
N MET A 1 -1.02 19.97 -32.74
CA MET A 1 -1.64 20.48 -31.50
C MET A 1 -0.50 21.02 -30.66
N GLU A 2 -0.36 22.35 -30.60
CA GLU A 2 0.71 22.98 -29.81
C GLU A 2 0.64 22.49 -28.36
N ALA A 3 1.80 22.24 -27.76
CA ALA A 3 1.90 21.95 -26.35
C ALA A 3 1.21 23.09 -25.57
N PRO A 4 0.22 22.80 -24.69
CA PRO A 4 -0.38 23.86 -23.91
C PRO A 4 0.70 24.56 -23.09
N ASP A 5 0.76 25.89 -23.20
CA ASP A 5 1.61 26.77 -22.38
C ASP A 5 1.28 26.52 -20.91
N GLN A 6 2.12 25.75 -20.23
CA GLN A 6 1.91 25.40 -18.83
C GLN A 6 2.17 26.64 -17.98
N ARG A 7 1.12 27.13 -17.33
CA ARG A 7 1.19 28.23 -16.37
C ARG A 7 1.13 27.69 -14.95
N GLN A 8 1.41 28.53 -13.98
CA GLN A 8 1.20 28.18 -12.58
C GLN A 8 -0.26 28.47 -12.19
N LEU A 9 -0.86 27.58 -11.39
CA LEU A 9 -2.18 27.81 -10.81
C LEU A 9 -2.15 29.02 -9.86
N PRO A 10 -3.04 30.02 -10.05
CA PRO A 10 -3.02 31.25 -9.25
C PRO A 10 -3.45 31.02 -7.80
N ILE A 11 -4.43 30.14 -7.55
CA ILE A 11 -4.86 29.80 -6.19
C ILE A 11 -3.96 28.70 -5.66
N ARG A 12 -3.15 29.06 -4.66
CA ARG A 12 -2.26 28.15 -3.94
C ARG A 12 -3.02 27.43 -2.82
N LEU A 13 -2.81 26.12 -2.73
CA LEU A 13 -3.26 25.30 -1.61
C LEU A 13 -2.07 24.71 -0.86
N GLU A 14 -2.28 24.39 0.42
CA GLU A 14 -1.32 23.64 1.21
C GLU A 14 -1.48 22.13 1.00
N LEU A 15 -0.35 21.46 0.80
CA LEU A 15 -0.28 20.00 0.74
C LEU A 15 -0.28 19.43 2.15
N ALA A 16 -1.36 18.74 2.55
CA ALA A 16 -1.50 18.30 3.92
C ALA A 16 -0.52 17.15 4.27
N PRO A 17 -0.12 16.98 5.56
CA PRO A 17 0.91 16.01 5.96
C PRO A 17 0.70 14.56 5.52
N ALA A 18 -0.54 14.09 5.42
CA ALA A 18 -0.87 12.73 4.96
C ALA A 18 -1.45 12.66 3.55
N GLU A 19 -1.54 13.77 2.84
CA GLU A 19 -2.24 13.84 1.57
C GLU A 19 -1.42 13.22 0.42
N SER A 20 -2.12 12.49 -0.44
CA SER A 20 -1.59 11.98 -1.71
C SER A 20 -1.46 13.09 -2.74
N GLY A 21 -0.46 13.01 -3.61
CA GLY A 21 -0.22 14.03 -4.62
C GLY A 21 -1.31 14.12 -5.68
N LEU A 22 -2.00 13.00 -5.97
CA LEU A 22 -3.20 13.00 -6.83
C LEU A 22 -4.42 13.61 -6.13
N GLY A 23 -4.57 13.39 -4.81
CA GLY A 23 -5.59 14.06 -4.00
C GLY A 23 -5.37 15.58 -3.97
N PHE A 24 -4.13 15.99 -3.76
CA PHE A 24 -3.74 17.40 -3.81
C PHE A 24 -3.99 18.00 -5.20
N ALA A 25 -3.56 17.33 -6.27
CA ALA A 25 -3.79 17.81 -7.63
C ALA A 25 -5.29 17.97 -7.92
N LEU A 26 -6.14 17.05 -7.47
CA LEU A 26 -7.60 17.16 -7.59
C LEU A 26 -8.14 18.42 -6.89
N ARG A 27 -7.73 18.67 -5.64
CA ARG A 27 -8.15 19.86 -4.90
C ARG A 27 -7.63 21.16 -5.52
N ALA A 28 -6.36 21.18 -5.93
CA ALA A 28 -5.73 22.35 -6.52
C ALA A 28 -6.40 22.74 -7.85
N LEU A 29 -6.66 21.76 -8.72
CA LEU A 29 -7.36 21.98 -9.98
C LEU A 29 -8.79 22.49 -9.74
N ARG A 30 -9.54 21.85 -8.82
CA ARG A 30 -10.88 22.28 -8.44
C ARG A 30 -10.91 23.72 -7.90
N ALA A 31 -9.99 24.06 -7.00
CA ALA A 31 -9.90 25.41 -6.42
C ALA A 31 -9.66 26.49 -7.50
N ASN A 32 -9.04 26.11 -8.61
CA ASN A 32 -8.78 26.99 -9.75
C ASN A 32 -9.81 26.84 -10.90
N GLY A 33 -10.94 26.17 -10.66
CA GLY A 33 -12.00 26.01 -11.67
C GLY A 33 -11.62 25.10 -12.85
N VAL A 34 -10.56 24.29 -12.70
CA VAL A 34 -10.10 23.37 -13.75
C VAL A 34 -10.64 21.97 -13.49
N ALA A 35 -11.40 21.43 -14.45
CA ALA A 35 -11.85 20.04 -14.40
C ALA A 35 -10.64 19.08 -14.38
N PHE A 36 -10.73 17.99 -13.61
CA PHE A 36 -9.57 17.12 -13.38
C PHE A 36 -9.01 16.50 -14.66
N ASP A 37 -9.87 16.05 -15.57
CA ASP A 37 -9.47 15.49 -16.86
C ASP A 37 -8.66 16.48 -17.72
N ARG A 38 -9.11 17.75 -17.77
CA ARG A 38 -8.40 18.86 -18.43
C ARG A 38 -7.10 19.17 -17.73
N GLY A 39 -7.09 19.21 -16.40
CA GLY A 39 -5.89 19.42 -15.60
C GLY A 39 -4.84 18.33 -15.80
N VAL A 40 -5.24 17.06 -15.84
CA VAL A 40 -4.35 15.92 -16.11
C VAL A 40 -3.74 16.00 -17.51
N GLN A 41 -4.53 16.39 -18.52
CA GLN A 41 -4.02 16.62 -19.88
C GLN A 41 -3.01 17.77 -19.90
N TRP A 42 -3.35 18.88 -19.26
CA TRP A 42 -2.52 20.07 -19.14
C TRP A 42 -1.19 19.78 -18.43
N LEU A 43 -1.23 19.06 -17.31
CA LEU A 43 -0.06 18.65 -16.52
C LEU A 43 0.69 17.46 -17.15
N ARG A 44 0.18 16.87 -18.24
CA ARG A 44 0.73 15.66 -18.90
C ARG A 44 0.85 14.47 -17.95
N LEU A 45 -0.07 14.34 -17.00
CA LEU A 45 -0.11 13.23 -16.06
C LEU A 45 -0.59 11.96 -16.79
N GLU A 46 0.29 10.97 -16.95
CA GLU A 46 -0.05 9.71 -17.58
C GLU A 46 -0.79 8.75 -16.63
N ARG A 47 -2.02 8.38 -16.98
CA ARG A 47 -2.94 7.53 -16.18
C ARG A 47 -2.41 6.13 -15.87
N HIS A 48 -1.44 5.65 -16.65
CA HIS A 48 -0.95 4.28 -16.62
C HIS A 48 0.57 4.16 -16.58
N ARG A 49 1.30 5.27 -16.38
CA ARG A 49 2.75 5.24 -16.18
C ARG A 49 3.16 6.04 -14.95
N PRO A 50 4.00 5.47 -14.08
CA PRO A 50 4.66 6.24 -13.02
C PRO A 50 5.36 7.46 -13.61
N LEU A 51 5.31 8.58 -12.90
CA LEU A 51 5.93 9.83 -13.35
C LEU A 51 7.45 9.69 -13.42
N ALA A 52 8.08 10.34 -14.39
CA ALA A 52 9.53 10.48 -14.39
C ALA A 52 9.94 11.61 -13.44
N TRP A 53 11.12 11.50 -12.85
CA TRP A 53 11.65 12.51 -11.92
C TRP A 53 11.74 13.91 -12.52
N GLN A 54 12.03 14.00 -13.82
CA GLN A 54 12.09 15.25 -14.56
C GLN A 54 10.72 15.97 -14.63
N ASP A 55 9.62 15.22 -14.64
CA ASP A 55 8.27 15.79 -14.77
C ASP A 55 7.79 16.39 -13.44
N ILE A 56 8.34 15.92 -12.31
CA ILE A 56 7.92 16.33 -10.96
C ILE A 56 8.06 17.84 -10.78
N ARG A 57 9.20 18.42 -11.14
CA ARG A 57 9.47 19.86 -10.97
C ARG A 57 8.50 20.71 -11.78
N GLN A 58 8.25 20.32 -13.02
CA GLN A 58 7.34 21.03 -13.91
C GLN A 58 5.89 20.97 -13.39
N ILE A 59 5.43 19.79 -12.98
CA ILE A 59 4.07 19.60 -12.47
C ILE A 59 3.89 20.30 -11.12
N ALA A 60 4.85 20.18 -10.21
CA ALA A 60 4.80 20.84 -8.91
C ALA A 60 4.80 22.38 -9.06
N TRP A 61 5.62 22.91 -9.97
CA TRP A 61 5.60 24.33 -10.32
C TRP A 61 4.22 24.74 -10.85
N ALA A 62 3.64 23.98 -11.78
CA ALA A 62 2.31 24.27 -12.32
C ALA A 62 1.22 24.20 -11.23
N LEU A 63 1.32 23.27 -10.28
CA LEU A 63 0.41 23.13 -9.14
C LEU A 63 0.68 24.13 -8.00
N ASN A 64 1.71 24.98 -8.12
CA ASN A 64 2.12 25.95 -7.11
C ASN A 64 2.45 25.32 -5.74
N VAL A 65 3.20 24.21 -5.78
CA VAL A 65 3.63 23.44 -4.61
C VAL A 65 5.12 23.12 -4.69
N ASP A 66 5.75 22.91 -3.53
CA ASP A 66 7.14 22.48 -3.47
C ASP A 66 7.34 21.12 -4.15
N ALA A 67 8.38 21.03 -4.99
CA ALA A 67 8.62 19.87 -5.84
C ALA A 67 9.06 18.63 -5.06
N ASP A 68 9.88 18.82 -4.02
CA ASP A 68 10.37 17.71 -3.21
C ASP A 68 9.24 17.17 -2.31
N HIS A 69 8.46 18.07 -1.72
CA HIS A 69 7.31 17.71 -0.90
C HIS A 69 6.24 16.99 -1.71
N TRP A 70 5.84 17.51 -2.88
CA TRP A 70 4.83 16.88 -3.73
C TRP A 70 5.34 15.60 -4.42
N GLY A 71 6.62 15.58 -4.84
CA GLY A 71 7.26 14.42 -5.44
C GLY A 71 7.23 13.19 -4.55
N GLY A 72 7.35 13.37 -3.23
CA GLY A 72 7.18 12.31 -2.23
C GLY A 72 5.74 11.77 -2.13
N ARG A 73 4.74 12.45 -2.69
CA ARG A 73 3.31 12.09 -2.58
C ARG A 73 2.73 11.45 -3.84
N VAL A 74 3.51 11.29 -4.89
CA VAL A 74 3.10 10.65 -6.15
C VAL A 74 3.91 9.40 -6.42
N VAL A 75 3.35 8.51 -7.24
CA VAL A 75 4.04 7.29 -7.67
C VAL A 75 5.00 7.66 -8.81
N VAL A 76 6.30 7.57 -8.52
CA VAL A 76 7.38 7.92 -9.47
C VAL A 76 8.15 6.68 -9.90
N ARG A 77 8.75 6.73 -11.09
CA ARG A 77 9.55 5.62 -11.61
C ARG A 77 10.79 5.42 -10.74
N ASP A 78 11.07 4.16 -10.39
CA ASP A 78 12.33 3.81 -9.74
C ASP A 78 13.46 3.72 -10.78
N HIS A 79 14.66 4.18 -10.41
CA HIS A 79 15.83 4.08 -11.28
C HIS A 79 16.43 2.66 -11.33
N GLY A 80 16.15 1.82 -10.33
CA GLY A 80 16.86 0.57 -10.06
C GLY A 80 16.22 -0.72 -10.59
N GLY A 81 15.17 -0.66 -11.43
CA GLY A 81 14.66 -1.88 -12.06
C GLY A 81 13.27 -1.78 -12.69
N LYS A 82 13.06 -2.55 -13.77
CA LYS A 82 11.74 -2.68 -14.42
C LYS A 82 10.69 -3.16 -13.41
N GLY A 83 9.55 -2.49 -13.36
CA GLY A 83 8.43 -2.86 -12.48
C GLY A 83 8.51 -2.31 -11.06
N TRP A 84 9.54 -1.54 -10.74
CA TRP A 84 9.67 -0.82 -9.47
C TRP A 84 9.25 0.64 -9.59
N VAL A 85 8.70 1.17 -8.49
CA VAL A 85 8.29 2.56 -8.33
C VAL A 85 8.71 3.07 -6.94
N ARG A 86 8.69 4.38 -6.76
CA ARG A 86 8.85 5.01 -5.45
C ARG A 86 7.60 5.80 -5.05
N LEU A 87 7.32 5.79 -3.75
CA LEU A 87 6.25 6.54 -3.10
C LEU A 87 6.68 6.79 -1.66
N ALA A 88 6.42 7.97 -1.09
CA ALA A 88 6.80 8.29 0.29
C ALA A 88 8.29 8.06 0.60
N GLY A 89 9.17 8.28 -0.40
CA GLY A 89 10.61 7.99 -0.30
C GLY A 89 10.98 6.50 -0.35
N GLN A 90 10.02 5.59 -0.26
CA GLN A 90 10.21 4.14 -0.22
C GLN A 90 10.05 3.50 -1.60
N ARG A 91 10.54 2.27 -1.74
CA ARG A 91 10.55 1.50 -2.99
C ARG A 91 9.49 0.39 -2.95
N PHE A 92 8.71 0.27 -4.02
CA PHE A 92 7.60 -0.68 -4.12
C PHE A 92 7.54 -1.37 -5.49
N ARG A 93 7.06 -2.61 -5.53
CA ARG A 93 6.59 -3.20 -6.78
C ARG A 93 5.37 -2.42 -7.25
N ARG A 94 5.29 -2.19 -8.56
CA ARG A 94 4.22 -1.39 -9.18
C ARG A 94 2.80 -1.90 -8.90
N HIS A 95 2.62 -3.20 -8.67
CA HIS A 95 1.29 -3.75 -8.35
C HIS A 95 0.84 -3.43 -6.91
N ILE A 96 1.78 -3.04 -6.03
CA ILE A 96 1.51 -2.63 -4.65
C ILE A 96 1.25 -1.13 -4.61
N ALA A 97 2.17 -0.34 -5.15
CA ALA A 97 1.99 1.11 -5.34
C ALA A 97 1.59 1.38 -6.79
N SER A 98 0.29 1.27 -7.06
CA SER A 98 -0.23 1.43 -8.43
C SER A 98 -0.52 2.90 -8.72
N ASN A 99 -0.13 3.35 -9.90
CA ASN A 99 -0.54 4.67 -10.42
C ASN A 99 -1.91 4.63 -11.13
N ARG A 100 -2.58 3.47 -11.14
CA ARG A 100 -3.89 3.34 -11.82
C ARG A 100 -4.85 4.33 -11.20
N LEU A 101 -5.70 4.90 -12.04
CA LEU A 101 -6.63 5.95 -11.62
C LEU A 101 -7.78 5.48 -10.71
N TYR A 102 -7.77 4.23 -10.24
CA TYR A 102 -8.74 3.77 -9.27
C TYR A 102 -8.29 4.19 -7.88
N ALA A 103 -9.07 5.06 -7.26
CA ALA A 103 -8.89 5.47 -5.89
C ALA A 103 -9.72 4.56 -4.97
N LYS A 104 -9.21 4.39 -3.77
CA LYS A 104 -9.97 3.90 -2.63
C LYS A 104 -10.02 4.99 -1.59
N LEU A 105 -11.14 5.08 -0.89
CA LEU A 105 -11.30 6.13 0.11
C LEU A 105 -12.25 5.74 1.23
N CYS A 106 -12.10 6.47 2.33
CA CYS A 106 -13.03 6.48 3.42
C CYS A 106 -13.94 7.72 3.29
N PRO A 107 -15.26 7.55 3.10
CA PRO A 107 -16.20 8.67 2.93
C PRO A 107 -16.26 9.61 4.15
N GLN A 108 -15.99 9.10 5.35
CA GLN A 108 -15.94 9.95 6.54
C GLN A 108 -14.65 10.78 6.57
N CYS A 109 -13.47 10.17 6.36
CA CYS A 109 -12.20 10.93 6.30
C CYS A 109 -12.21 12.04 5.23
N VAL A 110 -12.73 11.77 4.02
CA VAL A 110 -12.73 12.80 2.97
C VAL A 110 -13.69 13.95 3.29
N ARG A 111 -14.80 13.70 3.99
CA ARG A 111 -15.73 14.75 4.44
C ARG A 111 -15.19 15.54 5.64
N GLU A 112 -14.57 14.85 6.60
CA GLU A 112 -14.02 15.48 7.81
C GLU A 112 -12.76 16.29 7.52
N ARG A 113 -11.89 15.80 6.63
CA ARG A 113 -10.54 16.36 6.41
C ARG A 113 -10.35 16.97 5.04
N GLY A 114 -11.22 16.70 4.07
CA GLY A 114 -11.10 17.23 2.72
C GLY A 114 -9.89 16.72 1.93
N ILE A 115 -9.25 15.62 2.34
CA ILE A 115 -8.03 15.09 1.70
C ILE A 115 -8.13 13.60 1.38
N VAL A 116 -7.38 13.18 0.35
CA VAL A 116 -7.17 11.77 0.02
C VAL A 116 -5.81 11.33 0.56
N ARG A 117 -5.77 10.31 1.41
CA ARG A 117 -4.53 9.91 2.08
C ARG A 117 -3.51 9.24 1.16
N LEU A 118 -2.23 9.44 1.44
CA LEU A 118 -1.10 8.87 0.71
C LEU A 118 -1.08 7.34 0.77
N SER A 119 -1.33 6.78 1.95
CA SER A 119 -1.40 5.33 2.17
C SER A 119 -2.45 4.66 1.28
N TRP A 120 -3.51 5.35 0.89
CA TRP A 120 -4.57 4.80 0.04
C TRP A 120 -4.11 4.50 -1.40
N LEU A 121 -2.92 4.93 -1.81
CA LEU A 121 -2.30 4.52 -3.08
C LEU A 121 -1.68 3.11 -3.02
N LEU A 122 -1.50 2.55 -1.82
CA LEU A 122 -0.92 1.23 -1.63
C LEU A 122 -2.00 0.16 -1.55
N ARG A 123 -1.87 -0.93 -2.32
CA ARG A 123 -2.74 -2.12 -2.26
C ARG A 123 -2.94 -2.62 -0.82
N ALA A 124 -1.89 -2.57 -0.01
CA ALA A 124 -1.86 -2.94 1.40
C ALA A 124 -2.90 -2.23 2.29
N THR A 125 -3.40 -1.06 1.89
CA THR A 125 -4.32 -0.25 2.71
C THR A 125 -5.78 -0.67 2.47
N VAL A 126 -6.23 -1.72 3.14
CA VAL A 126 -7.56 -2.30 2.92
C VAL A 126 -8.71 -1.55 3.61
N GLY A 127 -8.38 -0.70 4.58
CA GLY A 127 -9.35 -0.08 5.47
C GLY A 127 -8.96 1.31 5.93
N CYS A 128 -9.86 1.94 6.67
CA CYS A 128 -9.60 3.21 7.34
C CYS A 128 -9.23 2.97 8.80
N PRO A 129 -8.00 3.29 9.25
CA PRO A 129 -7.67 3.15 10.66
C PRO A 129 -8.48 4.13 11.54
N TRP A 130 -8.95 5.28 11.01
CA TRP A 130 -9.78 6.22 11.81
C TRP A 130 -11.22 5.77 12.02
N HIS A 131 -11.79 5.07 11.05
CA HIS A 131 -13.24 4.76 11.07
C HIS A 131 -13.54 3.27 11.14
N GLY A 132 -12.53 2.41 11.09
CA GLY A 132 -12.67 0.99 11.44
C GLY A 132 -13.35 0.10 10.41
N TYR A 133 -13.56 0.58 9.18
CA TYR A 133 -14.17 -0.22 8.10
C TYR A 133 -13.34 -0.23 6.81
N SER A 134 -13.64 -1.20 5.94
CA SER A 134 -12.98 -1.36 4.63
C SER A 134 -13.17 -0.14 3.73
N LEU A 135 -12.12 0.31 3.04
CA LEU A 135 -12.23 1.42 2.09
C LEU A 135 -13.18 1.06 0.94
N ILE A 136 -13.94 2.03 0.46
CA ILE A 136 -14.80 1.84 -0.72
C ILE A 136 -13.97 2.01 -2.00
N CYS A 137 -14.31 1.23 -3.03
CA CYS A 137 -13.68 1.29 -4.35
C CYS A 137 -14.69 1.54 -5.48
N SER A 138 -15.98 1.62 -5.16
CA SER A 138 -17.07 1.94 -6.08
C SER A 138 -18.07 2.91 -5.45
N CYS A 139 -18.79 3.64 -6.29
CA CYS A 139 -19.82 4.56 -5.85
C CYS A 139 -21.11 3.80 -5.50
N HIS A 140 -21.64 4.03 -4.30
CA HIS A 140 -22.92 3.43 -3.87
C HIS A 140 -24.12 3.81 -4.75
N ARG A 141 -24.05 4.94 -5.48
CA ARG A 141 -25.17 5.42 -6.31
C ARG A 141 -25.12 4.92 -7.75
N CYS A 142 -23.97 5.00 -8.42
CA CYS A 142 -23.86 4.60 -9.82
C CYS A 142 -23.16 3.25 -10.04
N GLY A 143 -22.61 2.62 -9.00
CA GLY A 143 -21.90 1.34 -9.08
C GLY A 143 -20.49 1.42 -9.68
N GLU A 144 -20.16 2.51 -10.38
CA GLU A 144 -18.87 2.69 -11.05
C GLU A 144 -17.68 2.73 -10.08
N GLY A 145 -16.54 2.24 -10.55
CA GLY A 145 -15.27 2.31 -9.83
C GLY A 145 -14.86 3.75 -9.56
N ILE A 146 -14.34 4.00 -8.36
CA ILE A 146 -13.95 5.36 -7.95
C ILE A 146 -12.71 5.77 -8.73
N GLY A 147 -12.89 6.68 -9.70
CA GLY A 147 -11.82 7.32 -10.44
C GLY A 147 -11.34 8.64 -9.81
N TRP A 148 -10.19 9.16 -10.27
CA TRP A 148 -9.76 10.53 -9.95
C TRP A 148 -10.44 11.61 -10.78
N ASP A 149 -10.94 11.24 -11.95
CA ASP A 149 -11.71 12.14 -12.82
C ASP A 149 -13.13 12.29 -12.28
N ARG A 150 -13.23 13.14 -11.27
CA ARG A 150 -14.41 13.46 -10.47
C ARG A 150 -14.33 14.93 -10.01
N PRO A 151 -15.45 15.56 -9.61
CA PRO A 151 -15.47 16.99 -9.28
C PRO A 151 -14.69 17.36 -8.01
N ASP A 152 -14.65 16.48 -7.02
CA ASP A 152 -14.02 16.74 -5.72
C ASP A 152 -13.61 15.44 -5.02
N VAL A 153 -12.89 15.54 -3.90
CA VAL A 153 -12.38 14.39 -3.13
C VAL A 153 -13.50 13.53 -2.53
N ASP A 154 -14.66 14.11 -2.22
CA ASP A 154 -15.82 13.48 -1.61
C ASP A 154 -17.01 13.31 -2.57
N ILE A 155 -16.89 13.77 -3.82
CA ILE A 155 -17.96 13.72 -4.84
C ILE A 155 -17.59 12.72 -5.95
N CYS A 156 -18.53 11.84 -6.30
CA CYS A 156 -18.38 10.94 -7.44
C CYS A 156 -18.54 11.69 -8.78
N ARG A 157 -18.03 11.11 -9.88
CA ARG A 157 -18.31 11.58 -11.25
C ARG A 157 -19.81 11.71 -11.55
N CYS A 158 -20.66 10.88 -10.94
CA CYS A 158 -22.12 10.99 -11.07
C CYS A 158 -22.75 12.13 -10.26
N GLY A 159 -21.94 13.02 -9.65
CA GLY A 159 -22.37 14.18 -8.88
C GLY A 159 -22.81 13.87 -7.45
N HIS A 160 -22.90 12.59 -7.05
CA HIS A 160 -23.34 12.22 -5.70
C HIS A 160 -22.15 12.16 -4.72
N PRO A 161 -22.31 12.65 -3.48
CA PRO A 161 -21.32 12.47 -2.43
C PRO A 161 -21.09 11.00 -2.12
N PHE A 162 -19.84 10.61 -1.85
CA PHE A 162 -19.56 9.27 -1.35
C PHE A 162 -20.18 9.10 0.04
N LYS A 163 -20.82 7.95 0.26
CA LYS A 163 -21.37 7.54 1.54
C LYS A 163 -20.67 6.29 2.03
N ALA A 164 -20.47 6.21 3.34
CA ALA A 164 -20.03 4.97 3.97
C ALA A 164 -21.09 3.89 3.70
N ASN A 165 -20.65 2.66 3.56
CA ASN A 165 -21.58 1.55 3.52
C ASN A 165 -22.08 1.33 4.95
N GLY A 166 -23.34 1.69 5.23
CA GLY A 166 -23.89 1.73 6.59
C GLY A 166 -23.85 0.38 7.34
N GLU A 167 -23.69 -0.71 6.60
CA GLU A 167 -23.62 -2.09 7.10
C GLU A 167 -22.22 -2.70 6.95
N ALA A 168 -21.18 -1.89 6.70
CA ALA A 168 -19.83 -2.43 6.62
C ALA A 168 -19.43 -3.03 7.98
N PRO A 169 -19.01 -4.32 8.02
CA PRO A 169 -18.51 -4.89 9.25
C PRO A 169 -17.24 -4.15 9.68
N GLU A 170 -17.04 -4.10 11.00
CA GLU A 170 -15.80 -3.60 11.58
C GLU A 170 -14.61 -4.47 11.14
N LEU A 171 -13.45 -3.84 11.00
CA LEU A 171 -12.21 -4.52 10.68
C LEU A 171 -11.69 -5.32 11.87
N GLU A 172 -11.10 -6.48 11.58
CA GLU A 172 -10.37 -7.26 12.57
C GLU A 172 -9.24 -6.43 13.20
N SER A 173 -8.96 -6.66 14.49
CA SER A 173 -7.97 -5.89 15.26
C SER A 173 -6.57 -5.95 14.63
N ASP A 174 -6.18 -7.08 14.07
CA ASP A 174 -4.90 -7.25 13.35
C ASP A 174 -4.83 -6.42 12.08
N VAL A 175 -5.93 -6.31 11.34
CA VAL A 175 -6.01 -5.44 10.17
C VAL A 175 -5.92 -3.98 10.61
N MET A 176 -6.54 -3.62 11.73
CA MET A 176 -6.42 -2.26 12.27
C MET A 176 -4.99 -1.93 12.72
N ALA A 177 -4.30 -2.83 13.41
CA ALA A 177 -2.90 -2.67 13.79
C ALA A 177 -1.99 -2.50 12.56
N TRP A 178 -2.19 -3.33 11.53
CA TRP A 178 -1.52 -3.22 10.24
C TRP A 178 -1.73 -1.86 9.59
N LEU A 179 -2.96 -1.36 9.56
CA LEU A 179 -3.29 -0.07 8.94
C LEU A 179 -2.67 1.12 9.69
N CYS A 180 -2.65 1.07 11.02
CA CYS A 180 -1.97 2.09 11.83
C CYS A 180 -0.45 2.07 11.59
N TRP A 181 0.18 0.89 11.60
CA TRP A 181 1.60 0.74 11.29
C TRP A 181 1.93 1.25 9.87
N LEU A 182 1.13 0.85 8.88
CA LEU A 182 1.32 1.23 7.48
C LEU A 182 1.23 2.75 7.30
N GLU A 183 0.26 3.39 7.96
CA GLU A 183 0.13 4.84 7.90
C GLU A 183 1.36 5.54 8.51
N ALA A 184 1.82 5.09 9.68
CA ALA A 184 3.00 5.64 10.33
C ALA A 184 4.25 5.47 9.47
N ALA A 185 4.39 4.32 8.81
CA ALA A 185 5.53 4.03 7.94
C ALA A 185 5.57 4.95 6.70
N VAL A 186 4.43 5.27 6.10
CA VAL A 186 4.38 6.04 4.83
C VAL A 186 4.11 7.53 5.00
N SER A 187 3.56 7.94 6.14
CA SER A 187 3.28 9.34 6.46
C SER A 187 3.70 9.68 7.89
N PRO A 188 4.99 9.55 8.26
CA PRO A 188 5.43 9.72 9.65
C PRO A 188 5.16 11.11 10.23
N ALA A 189 5.19 12.15 9.38
CA ALA A 189 4.90 13.53 9.77
C ALA A 189 3.40 13.83 9.99
N ALA A 190 2.51 12.89 9.68
CA ALA A 190 1.08 13.08 9.86
C ALA A 190 0.61 12.72 11.28
N PRO A 191 -0.52 13.29 11.74
CA PRO A 191 -1.17 12.82 12.97
C PRO A 191 -1.50 11.32 12.86
N GLN A 192 -0.89 10.53 13.73
CA GLN A 192 -1.10 9.10 13.81
C GLN A 192 -2.34 8.79 14.64
N ARG A 193 -3.01 7.68 14.30
CA ARG A 193 -3.99 7.10 15.22
C ARG A 193 -3.22 6.26 16.24
N PRO A 194 -3.41 6.48 17.56
CA PRO A 194 -2.87 5.58 18.56
C PRO A 194 -3.39 4.16 18.30
N VAL A 195 -2.49 3.17 18.33
CA VAL A 195 -2.89 1.76 18.31
C VAL A 195 -3.51 1.46 19.68
N PRO A 196 -4.80 1.11 19.76
CA PRO A 196 -5.41 0.68 21.02
C PRO A 196 -4.61 -0.47 21.66
N ALA A 197 -4.39 -0.41 22.97
CA ALA A 197 -3.65 -1.44 23.70
C ALA A 197 -4.30 -2.83 23.62
N ALA A 198 -5.59 -2.90 23.28
CA ALA A 198 -6.31 -4.15 23.06
C ALA A 198 -5.93 -4.86 21.75
N PHE A 199 -5.25 -4.19 20.82
CA PHE A 199 -4.81 -4.82 19.58
C PHE A 199 -3.56 -5.65 19.82
N ARG A 200 -3.48 -6.79 19.13
CA ARG A 200 -2.26 -7.60 19.16
C ARG A 200 -1.09 -6.79 18.62
N SER A 201 0.07 -6.97 19.23
CA SER A 201 1.30 -6.38 18.71
C SER A 201 1.56 -6.87 17.29
N MET A 202 2.21 -6.01 16.51
CA MET A 202 2.73 -6.39 15.21
C MET A 202 3.83 -7.45 15.40
N PRO A 203 3.91 -8.47 14.51
CA PRO A 203 5.03 -9.38 14.49
C PRO A 203 6.37 -8.62 14.44
N GLY A 204 7.35 -9.02 15.25
CA GLY A 204 8.61 -8.30 15.42
C GLY A 204 9.38 -8.13 14.10
N ALA A 205 9.28 -9.11 13.20
CA ALA A 205 9.91 -9.05 11.88
C ALA A 205 9.44 -7.83 11.06
N ILE A 206 8.19 -7.38 11.23
CA ILE A 206 7.62 -6.27 10.44
C ILE A 206 8.31 -4.93 10.74
N GLU A 207 8.86 -4.75 11.94
CA GLU A 207 9.53 -3.50 12.32
C GLU A 207 10.81 -3.23 11.52
N HIS A 208 11.42 -4.29 10.98
CA HIS A 208 12.69 -4.22 10.27
C HIS A 208 12.55 -4.33 8.76
N LEU A 209 11.42 -4.85 8.27
CA LEU A 209 11.16 -5.03 6.85
C LEU A 209 10.79 -3.71 6.18
N SER A 210 10.99 -3.65 4.86
CA SER A 210 10.39 -2.58 4.06
C SER A 210 8.87 -2.77 4.00
N VAL A 211 8.13 -1.69 3.71
CA VAL A 211 6.66 -1.81 3.54
C VAL A 211 6.28 -2.75 2.39
N ASP A 212 7.06 -2.78 1.31
CA ASP A 212 6.89 -3.74 0.21
C ASP A 212 7.09 -5.19 0.68
N GLY A 213 8.21 -5.44 1.39
CA GLY A 213 8.56 -6.74 1.94
C GLY A 213 7.54 -7.25 2.94
N SER A 214 7.17 -6.42 3.93
CA SER A 214 6.13 -6.74 4.91
C SER A 214 4.83 -7.14 4.23
N PHE A 215 4.34 -6.35 3.27
CA PHE A 215 3.07 -6.66 2.61
C PHE A 215 3.15 -7.96 1.81
N ARG A 216 4.23 -8.18 1.04
CA ARG A 216 4.35 -9.37 0.19
C ARG A 216 4.56 -10.65 0.98
N ILE A 217 5.30 -10.58 2.08
CA ILE A 217 5.48 -11.71 2.99
C ILE A 217 4.16 -12.04 3.68
N VAL A 218 3.48 -11.03 4.25
CA VAL A 218 2.15 -11.22 4.87
C VAL A 218 1.14 -11.76 3.85
N GLU A 219 1.10 -11.23 2.62
CA GLU A 219 0.23 -11.76 1.56
C GLU A 219 0.60 -13.20 1.21
N ALA A 220 1.88 -13.54 1.05
CA ALA A 220 2.32 -14.91 0.76
C ALA A 220 1.92 -15.90 1.86
N LEU A 221 2.01 -15.48 3.12
CA LEU A 221 1.63 -16.29 4.28
C LEU A 221 0.11 -16.40 4.42
N GLY A 222 -0.66 -15.36 4.10
CA GLY A 222 -2.09 -15.28 4.40
C GLY A 222 -3.06 -15.53 3.25
N LEU A 223 -2.57 -15.53 2.00
CA LEU A 223 -3.39 -15.59 0.79
C LEU A 223 -4.34 -16.80 0.75
N ARG A 224 -3.85 -17.98 1.12
CA ARG A 224 -4.63 -19.23 1.12
C ARG A 224 -5.20 -19.48 2.52
N ALA A 225 -6.51 -19.69 2.61
CA ALA A 225 -7.14 -20.09 3.87
C ALA A 225 -6.82 -21.55 4.19
N GLY A 226 -6.82 -22.43 3.17
CA GLY A 226 -6.53 -23.86 3.31
C GLY A 226 -5.64 -24.45 2.20
N PRO A 227 -5.22 -25.72 2.36
CA PRO A 227 -4.23 -26.37 1.51
C PRO A 227 -4.73 -26.73 0.10
N ASN A 228 -6.04 -26.62 -0.14
CA ASN A 228 -6.65 -26.86 -1.45
C ASN A 228 -7.01 -25.56 -2.18
N ASP A 229 -6.76 -24.40 -1.58
CA ASP A 229 -7.11 -23.13 -2.21
C ASP A 229 -6.20 -22.85 -3.40
N SER A 230 -6.81 -22.55 -4.55
CA SER A 230 -6.10 -22.04 -5.71
C SER A 230 -5.55 -20.64 -5.43
N VAL A 231 -4.23 -20.49 -5.56
CA VAL A 231 -3.52 -19.20 -5.46
C VAL A 231 -4.13 -18.16 -6.41
N ARG A 232 -4.42 -18.55 -7.66
CA ARG A 232 -5.00 -17.66 -8.68
C ARG A 232 -6.39 -17.16 -8.26
N SER A 233 -7.24 -18.05 -7.78
CA SER A 233 -8.59 -17.70 -7.33
C SER A 233 -8.54 -16.80 -6.09
N ALA A 234 -7.67 -17.12 -5.12
CA ALA A 234 -7.48 -16.31 -3.92
C ALA A 234 -7.00 -14.89 -4.25
N LEU A 235 -6.02 -14.74 -5.17
CA LEU A 235 -5.54 -13.43 -5.61
C LEU A 235 -6.64 -12.60 -6.27
N ALA A 236 -7.46 -13.22 -7.13
CA ALA A 236 -8.57 -12.54 -7.79
C ALA A 236 -9.60 -12.01 -6.76
N LYS A 237 -9.95 -12.80 -5.75
CA LYS A 237 -10.84 -12.36 -4.66
C LYS A 237 -10.25 -11.23 -3.83
N CYS A 238 -8.93 -11.20 -3.66
CA CYS A 238 -8.21 -10.11 -2.99
C CYS A 238 -8.16 -8.79 -3.79
N ALA A 239 -8.90 -8.66 -4.90
CA ALA A 239 -9.24 -7.36 -5.48
C ALA A 239 -10.21 -6.58 -4.58
N VAL A 240 -10.99 -7.28 -3.75
CA VAL A 240 -11.91 -6.68 -2.77
C VAL A 240 -11.15 -6.38 -1.47
N PRO A 241 -11.14 -5.12 -0.97
CA PRO A 241 -10.36 -4.74 0.21
C PRO A 241 -10.64 -5.61 1.44
N ARG A 242 -11.91 -5.92 1.73
CA ARG A 242 -12.29 -6.79 2.86
C ARG A 242 -11.65 -8.18 2.79
N VAL A 243 -11.62 -8.77 1.59
CA VAL A 243 -11.04 -10.11 1.39
C VAL A 243 -9.53 -10.08 1.56
N LEU A 244 -8.87 -9.04 1.04
CA LEU A 244 -7.45 -8.82 1.26
C LEU A 244 -7.15 -8.56 2.76
N GLY A 245 -8.06 -7.89 3.49
CA GLY A 245 -7.95 -7.71 4.94
C GLY A 245 -7.92 -9.04 5.69
N ALA A 246 -8.82 -9.96 5.37
CA ALA A 246 -8.80 -11.30 5.96
C ALA A 246 -7.51 -12.08 5.61
N ALA A 247 -6.94 -11.87 4.41
CA ALA A 247 -5.65 -12.44 4.06
C ALA A 247 -4.51 -11.81 4.86
N ILE A 248 -4.53 -10.49 5.08
CA ILE A 248 -3.56 -9.80 5.94
C ILE A 248 -3.62 -10.34 7.37
N ALA A 249 -4.81 -10.44 7.97
CA ALA A 249 -4.99 -10.97 9.32
C ALA A 249 -4.37 -12.38 9.46
N ARG A 250 -4.73 -13.31 8.55
CA ARG A 250 -4.15 -14.66 8.52
C ARG A 250 -2.63 -14.65 8.33
N GLY A 251 -2.12 -13.77 7.49
CA GLY A 251 -0.69 -13.64 7.24
C GLY A 251 0.07 -13.17 8.49
N LEU A 252 -0.50 -12.21 9.23
CA LEU A 252 0.05 -11.72 10.50
C LEU A 252 0.00 -12.80 11.58
N ASP A 253 -1.10 -13.52 11.70
CA ASP A 253 -1.22 -14.66 12.63
C ASP A 253 -0.19 -15.75 12.34
N ARG A 254 -0.02 -16.11 11.07
CA ARG A 254 0.99 -17.10 10.66
C ARG A 254 2.41 -16.59 10.89
N LEU A 255 2.67 -15.31 10.68
CA LEU A 255 3.99 -14.73 10.97
C LEU A 255 4.29 -14.77 12.47
N ARG A 256 3.34 -14.40 13.33
CA ARG A 256 3.48 -14.55 14.79
C ARG A 256 3.66 -16.00 15.22
N PHE A 257 2.92 -16.94 14.60
CA PHE A 257 3.11 -18.36 14.86
C PHE A 257 4.54 -18.81 14.53
N ILE A 258 5.09 -18.35 13.41
CA ILE A 258 6.47 -18.64 13.00
C ILE A 258 7.48 -18.05 13.99
N GLU A 259 7.29 -16.81 14.43
CA GLU A 259 8.13 -16.14 15.44
C GLU A 259 8.16 -16.91 16.76
N ALA A 260 7.01 -17.43 17.19
CA ALA A 260 6.89 -18.18 18.44
C ALA A 260 7.31 -19.66 18.33
N ASN A 261 7.17 -20.29 17.15
CA ASN A 261 7.31 -21.74 16.98
C ASN A 261 8.23 -22.07 15.78
N LEU A 262 9.50 -21.70 15.88
CA LEU A 262 10.48 -21.84 14.79
C LEU A 262 10.65 -23.28 14.27
N THR A 263 10.40 -24.29 15.11
CA THR A 263 10.48 -25.72 14.74
C THR A 263 9.24 -26.24 14.02
N GLU A 264 8.11 -25.53 14.11
CA GLU A 264 6.82 -25.96 13.57
C GLU A 264 6.46 -25.29 12.23
N VAL A 265 7.33 -24.42 11.72
CA VAL A 265 7.18 -23.74 10.42
C VAL A 265 6.86 -24.71 9.26
N PRO A 266 7.45 -25.92 9.16
CA PRO A 266 7.13 -26.89 8.10
C PRO A 266 5.64 -27.25 8.00
N SER A 267 4.88 -27.17 9.10
CA SER A 267 3.44 -27.44 9.11
C SER A 267 2.65 -26.47 8.21
N LEU A 268 3.19 -25.27 7.97
CA LEU A 268 2.56 -24.24 7.14
C LEU A 268 2.85 -24.42 5.65
N ALA A 269 3.72 -25.35 5.25
CA ALA A 269 4.16 -25.52 3.86
C ALA A 269 3.01 -25.72 2.87
N SER A 270 1.93 -26.37 3.31
CA SER A 270 0.75 -26.66 2.49
C SER A 270 -0.17 -25.46 2.26
N VAL A 271 -0.04 -24.38 3.05
CA VAL A 271 -0.91 -23.20 2.99
C VAL A 271 -0.17 -21.91 2.63
N VAL A 272 1.16 -21.88 2.73
CA VAL A 272 1.96 -20.72 2.32
C VAL A 272 2.19 -20.71 0.81
N ASN A 273 2.07 -19.54 0.19
CA ASN A 273 2.44 -19.34 -1.21
C ASN A 273 3.96 -19.20 -1.36
N GLN A 274 4.66 -20.34 -1.45
CA GLN A 274 6.12 -20.37 -1.57
C GLN A 274 6.64 -19.67 -2.83
N GLU A 275 5.88 -19.68 -3.93
CA GLU A 275 6.29 -18.96 -5.15
C GLU A 275 6.32 -17.43 -4.93
N ALA A 276 5.37 -16.89 -4.17
CA ALA A 276 5.41 -15.48 -3.79
C ALA A 276 6.63 -15.17 -2.90
N LEU A 277 7.02 -16.06 -1.99
CA LEU A 277 8.24 -15.91 -1.20
C LEU A 277 9.51 -15.98 -2.07
N ILE A 278 9.56 -16.86 -3.07
CA ILE A 278 10.66 -16.90 -4.05
C ILE A 278 10.76 -15.56 -4.78
N GLN A 279 9.64 -14.95 -5.14
CA GLN A 279 9.63 -13.64 -5.78
C GLN A 279 10.13 -12.53 -4.85
N VAL A 280 9.80 -12.56 -3.55
CA VAL A 280 10.35 -11.60 -2.57
C VAL A 280 11.86 -11.79 -2.44
N ALA A 281 12.31 -13.04 -2.29
CA ALA A 281 13.74 -13.36 -2.17
C ALA A 281 14.52 -12.91 -3.42
N ARG A 282 13.96 -13.02 -4.62
CA ARG A 282 14.67 -12.61 -5.86
C ARG A 282 14.60 -11.11 -6.13
N ASP A 283 13.49 -10.48 -5.79
CA ASP A 283 13.16 -9.13 -6.20
C ASP A 283 12.56 -8.37 -5.02
N TYR A 284 13.45 -7.72 -4.25
CA TYR A 284 13.15 -7.11 -2.95
C TYR A 284 13.39 -5.60 -2.94
N ALA A 285 12.72 -4.91 -2.01
CA ALA A 285 12.91 -3.47 -1.81
C ALA A 285 14.09 -3.19 -0.85
N ALA A 286 14.30 -4.03 0.17
CA ALA A 286 15.43 -3.94 1.10
C ALA A 286 16.10 -5.32 1.34
N PRO A 287 17.42 -5.39 1.60
CA PRO A 287 18.15 -6.66 1.80
C PRO A 287 17.60 -7.55 2.94
N VAL A 288 16.96 -6.93 3.93
CA VAL A 288 16.25 -7.62 5.02
C VAL A 288 15.05 -8.42 4.51
N ASP A 289 14.32 -7.92 3.51
CA ASP A 289 13.18 -8.63 2.89
C ASP A 289 13.67 -9.92 2.21
N HIS A 290 14.80 -9.82 1.50
CA HIS A 290 15.46 -10.97 0.89
C HIS A 290 15.79 -12.03 1.92
N THR A 291 16.47 -11.60 2.98
CA THR A 291 17.01 -12.49 4.00
C THR A 291 15.89 -13.26 4.69
N LEU A 292 14.82 -12.57 5.09
CA LEU A 292 13.67 -13.21 5.71
C LEU A 292 12.93 -14.14 4.75
N ALA A 293 12.67 -13.72 3.50
CA ALA A 293 11.98 -14.55 2.53
C ALA A 293 12.76 -15.85 2.22
N TRP A 294 14.09 -15.76 2.13
CA TRP A 294 14.94 -16.93 1.93
C TRP A 294 14.93 -17.87 3.14
N TRP A 295 15.02 -17.31 4.35
CA TRP A 295 14.92 -18.09 5.57
C TRP A 295 13.58 -18.83 5.67
N LEU A 296 12.47 -18.14 5.39
CA LEU A 296 11.12 -18.75 5.37
C LEU A 296 11.05 -19.91 4.37
N LEU A 297 11.60 -19.75 3.16
CA LEU A 297 11.63 -20.83 2.16
C LEU A 297 12.40 -22.05 2.63
N HIS A 298 13.51 -21.85 3.33
CA HIS A 298 14.30 -22.94 3.90
C HIS A 298 13.53 -23.63 5.03
N ALA A 299 12.99 -22.86 5.98
CA ALA A 299 12.23 -23.37 7.12
C ALA A 299 10.96 -24.13 6.69
N LEU A 300 10.29 -23.72 5.61
CA LEU A 300 9.10 -24.41 5.08
C LEU A 300 9.42 -25.75 4.40
N ARG A 301 10.64 -25.92 3.87
CA ARG A 301 11.05 -27.15 3.17
C ARG A 301 11.60 -28.22 4.11
N SER A 302 12.17 -27.81 5.22
CA SER A 302 12.89 -28.68 6.13
C SER A 302 12.06 -28.94 7.38
N GLY A 303 11.31 -30.04 7.41
CA GLY A 303 10.95 -30.73 8.66
C GLY A 303 12.16 -31.30 9.42
N ILE A 304 13.35 -30.77 9.19
CA ILE A 304 14.64 -31.32 9.60
C ILE A 304 15.42 -30.19 10.28
N ASP A 305 15.81 -30.46 11.52
CA ASP A 305 16.80 -29.73 12.31
C ASP A 305 17.94 -29.19 11.42
N PRO A 306 18.29 -27.88 11.48
CA PRO A 306 19.28 -27.24 10.61
C PRO A 306 20.74 -27.74 10.80
N GLY A 307 20.93 -28.92 11.38
CA GLY A 307 22.19 -29.65 11.40
C GLY A 307 22.61 -30.09 10.00
N THR A 308 23.60 -29.40 9.45
CA THR A 308 24.48 -29.85 8.36
C THR A 308 23.88 -30.03 6.97
N THR A 309 23.87 -28.95 6.18
CA THR A 309 24.07 -29.07 4.72
C THR A 309 25.30 -28.27 4.30
N ARG A 310 26.23 -28.97 3.65
CA ARG A 310 27.48 -28.47 3.08
C ARG A 310 27.17 -27.69 1.79
N ALA A 311 26.77 -26.43 1.90
CA ALA A 311 26.88 -25.47 0.80
C ALA A 311 26.69 -24.04 1.33
N GLY A 312 27.77 -23.26 1.34
CA GLY A 312 27.71 -21.81 1.54
C GLY A 312 27.59 -21.37 3.00
N LEU A 313 28.60 -20.62 3.44
CA LEU A 313 28.66 -19.98 4.76
C LEU A 313 27.32 -19.37 5.18
N ARG A 314 26.79 -19.84 6.32
CA ARG A 314 25.77 -19.10 7.08
C ARG A 314 26.29 -17.67 7.30
N PRO A 315 25.46 -16.62 7.19
CA PRO A 315 25.70 -15.45 8.02
C PRO A 315 25.64 -15.97 9.46
N LYS A 316 26.80 -16.05 10.12
CA LYS A 316 26.88 -16.40 11.54
C LYS A 316 26.30 -15.24 12.34
N GLY A 317 24.99 -15.25 12.45
CA GLY A 317 24.19 -14.45 13.35
C GLY A 317 22.84 -15.13 13.39
N GLN A 318 22.34 -15.48 14.57
CA GLN A 318 20.89 -15.58 14.74
C GLN A 318 20.30 -14.32 14.10
N LEU A 319 19.24 -14.45 13.29
CA LEU A 319 18.60 -13.28 12.72
C LEU A 319 18.24 -12.35 13.89
N PRO A 320 18.84 -11.15 14.00
CA PRO A 320 18.49 -10.22 15.06
C PRO A 320 17.01 -9.83 15.01
N LEU A 321 16.35 -10.09 13.88
CA LEU A 321 14.94 -9.81 13.58
C LEU A 321 13.95 -10.55 14.49
N PHE A 322 14.37 -11.62 15.16
CA PHE A 322 13.52 -12.43 16.04
C PHE A 322 14.02 -12.42 17.49
N LEU A 323 15.04 -11.61 17.79
CA LEU A 323 15.60 -11.43 19.12
C LEU A 323 15.31 -10.00 19.56
N ALA A 324 14.09 -9.77 20.01
CA ALA A 324 13.68 -8.61 20.80
C ALA A 324 12.75 -9.11 21.92
#